data_AF-A0A922IJA3-F1
#
_entry.id   AF-A0A922IJA3-F1
#
_cell.length_a   1.000
_cell.length_b   1.000
_cell.length_c   1.000
_cell.angle_alpha   90.00
_cell.angle_beta   90.00
_cell.angle_gamma   90.00
#
_symmetry.space_group_name_H-M   'P 1'
#
loop_
_entity.id
_entity.type
_entity.pdbx_description
1 polymer ?
#
loop_
_entity_poly.entity_id
_entity_poly.type
_entity_poly.pdbx_seq_one_letter_code
_entity_poly.pdbx_strand_id
1 'polypeptide(L)'
;MQLNDESPVHVVSNVTEIYQFLSIYREMIMAKYYSIDRVFRNENLDATHLAEFHQVEGLVADFGLSLGHLKTVIRTFFSKLGLTQLRFKPAYNPYTEPSMEIFSYHPGLKKWVEIGNSGLFRPEMLRPMGLPEGLSVIAWGLSLERPTMIRYGYKNIRDLIGPKIDLNMIYKAPLCRMYKC
;
A
#
# COMPACT_ATOMS: atom_id res chain seq x y z
N MET A 1 -16.69 -24.83 -31.65
CA MET A 1 -16.76 -23.37 -31.78
C MET A 1 -16.90 -22.81 -30.38
N GLN A 2 -15.77 -22.58 -29.69
CA GLN A 2 -15.79 -21.97 -28.35
C GLN A 2 -16.00 -20.47 -28.55
N LEU A 3 -17.07 -19.94 -27.96
CA LEU A 3 -17.36 -18.52 -27.91
C LEU A 3 -16.27 -17.86 -27.06
N ASN A 4 -15.40 -17.08 -27.70
CA ASN A 4 -14.58 -16.09 -27.00
C ASN A 4 -15.55 -15.03 -26.48
N ASP A 5 -15.83 -15.08 -25.19
CA ASP A 5 -16.52 -14.00 -24.48
C ASP A 5 -15.54 -12.82 -24.40
N GLU A 6 -15.65 -11.89 -25.35
CA GLU A 6 -14.89 -10.63 -25.40
C GLU A 6 -15.52 -9.54 -24.50
N SER A 7 -16.29 -9.91 -23.47
CA SER A 7 -16.73 -8.94 -22.49
C SER A 7 -15.52 -8.38 -21.72
N PRO A 8 -15.42 -7.04 -21.55
CA PRO A 8 -14.33 -6.46 -20.78
C PRO A 8 -14.37 -7.01 -19.35
N VAL A 9 -13.27 -7.61 -18.90
CA VAL A 9 -13.13 -8.07 -17.52
C VAL A 9 -13.07 -6.83 -16.62
N HIS A 10 -14.18 -6.49 -15.99
CA HIS A 10 -14.25 -5.42 -15.00
C HIS A 10 -13.61 -5.89 -13.70
N VAL A 11 -12.34 -5.55 -13.49
CA VAL A 11 -11.61 -5.81 -12.24
C VAL A 11 -11.77 -4.61 -11.31
N VAL A 12 -12.32 -4.83 -10.11
CA VAL A 12 -12.35 -3.83 -9.04
C VAL A 12 -10.96 -3.81 -8.39
N SER A 13 -10.03 -2.99 -8.89
CA SER A 13 -8.70 -2.84 -8.27
C SER A 13 -8.27 -1.39 -8.15
N ASN A 14 -8.05 -0.96 -6.90
CA ASN A 14 -7.81 0.44 -6.53
C ASN A 14 -6.40 0.93 -6.84
N VAL A 15 -5.45 -0.01 -7.04
CA VAL A 15 -4.08 0.32 -7.49
C VAL A 15 -4.16 1.20 -8.74
N THR A 16 -5.18 1.01 -9.58
CA THR A 16 -5.39 1.74 -10.84
C THR A 16 -5.80 3.21 -10.68
N GLU A 17 -6.42 3.61 -9.56
CA GLU A 17 -7.14 4.90 -9.47
C GLU A 17 -6.22 6.11 -9.30
N ILE A 18 -5.18 6.03 -8.46
CA ILE A 18 -4.21 7.13 -8.37
C ILE A 18 -3.45 7.30 -9.71
N TYR A 19 -3.18 6.20 -10.42
CA TYR A 19 -2.47 6.26 -11.71
C TYR A 19 -3.36 6.82 -12.84
N GLN A 20 -4.65 6.51 -12.85
CA GLN A 20 -5.62 7.18 -13.72
C GLN A 20 -5.71 8.68 -13.41
N PHE A 21 -5.63 9.06 -12.14
CA PHE A 21 -5.63 10.47 -11.76
C PHE A 21 -4.41 11.23 -12.33
N LEU A 22 -3.21 10.64 -12.24
CA LEU A 22 -1.99 11.19 -12.86
C LEU A 22 -2.12 11.40 -14.38
N SER A 23 -2.80 10.49 -15.09
CA SER A 23 -2.95 10.57 -16.54
C SER A 23 -3.98 11.62 -16.97
N ILE A 24 -4.98 11.89 -16.13
CA ILE A 24 -6.03 12.89 -16.37
C ILE A 24 -5.52 14.31 -16.05
N TYR A 25 -4.80 14.51 -14.95
CA TYR A 25 -4.37 15.83 -14.48
C TYR A 25 -2.92 16.15 -14.92
N ARG A 26 -2.73 16.22 -16.24
CA ARG A 26 -1.42 16.45 -16.89
C ARG A 26 -0.73 17.76 -16.52
N GLU A 27 -1.44 18.72 -15.94
CA GLU A 27 -0.92 20.02 -15.54
C GLU A 27 -0.20 20.01 -14.18
N MET A 28 -0.33 18.94 -13.39
CA MET A 28 0.34 18.77 -12.09
C MET A 28 1.44 17.72 -12.15
N ILE A 29 2.50 18.03 -12.91
CA ILE A 29 3.61 17.12 -13.22
C ILE A 29 4.43 16.77 -11.96
N MET A 30 4.58 17.71 -11.02
CA MET A 30 5.30 17.52 -9.76
C MET A 30 4.29 17.46 -8.61
N ALA A 31 4.05 16.27 -8.07
CA ALA A 31 2.96 16.08 -7.12
C ALA A 31 3.22 14.93 -6.14
N LYS A 32 2.52 14.98 -5.01
CA LYS A 32 2.48 13.92 -4.00
C LYS A 32 1.02 13.56 -3.78
N TYR A 33 0.68 12.31 -4.05
CA TYR A 33 -0.69 11.82 -3.89
C TYR A 33 -0.70 10.66 -2.90
N TYR A 34 -1.84 10.47 -2.25
CA TYR A 34 -2.11 9.31 -1.43
C TYR A 34 -3.59 8.95 -1.50
N SER A 35 -3.92 7.68 -1.31
CA SER A 35 -5.29 7.21 -1.18
C SER A 35 -5.36 6.17 -0.08
N ILE A 36 -6.55 6.04 0.50
CA ILE A 36 -6.88 4.98 1.44
C ILE A 36 -8.24 4.46 1.01
N ASP A 37 -8.29 3.22 0.54
CA ASP A 37 -9.55 2.66 0.07
C ASP A 37 -9.58 1.12 0.17
N ARG A 38 -10.78 0.55 0.06
CA ARG A 38 -11.04 -0.89 0.15
C ARG A 38 -10.76 -1.59 -1.16
N VAL A 39 -9.81 -2.52 -1.13
CA VAL A 39 -9.48 -3.41 -2.24
C VAL A 39 -10.14 -4.76 -2.05
N PHE A 40 -10.54 -5.36 -3.17
CA PHE A 40 -11.11 -6.69 -3.21
C PHE A 40 -10.14 -7.64 -3.90
N ARG A 41 -9.82 -8.76 -3.26
CA ARG A 41 -8.98 -9.81 -3.82
C ARG A 41 -9.69 -11.14 -3.76
N ASN A 42 -9.62 -11.88 -4.86
CA ASN A 42 -10.07 -13.25 -4.91
C ASN A 42 -8.98 -14.17 -4.33
N GLU A 43 -8.78 -14.11 -3.01
CA GLU A 43 -7.86 -14.96 -2.26
C GLU A 43 -8.63 -15.85 -1.28
N ASN A 44 -8.07 -17.02 -0.96
CA ASN A 44 -8.67 -17.92 0.03
C ASN A 44 -8.65 -17.27 1.41
N LEU A 45 -9.82 -17.22 2.06
CA LEU A 45 -9.98 -16.66 3.40
C LEU A 45 -9.21 -17.48 4.44
N ASP A 46 -8.27 -16.86 5.15
CA ASP A 46 -7.58 -17.48 6.30
C ASP A 46 -7.59 -16.56 7.52
N ALA A 47 -6.80 -16.84 8.57
CA ALA A 47 -6.78 -16.01 9.78
C ALA A 47 -6.10 -14.63 9.59
N THR A 48 -5.37 -14.46 8.50
CA THR A 48 -4.51 -13.31 8.18
C THR A 48 -4.88 -12.60 6.88
N HIS A 49 -5.69 -13.22 6.03
CA HIS A 49 -6.10 -12.73 4.71
C HIS A 49 -7.63 -12.68 4.62
N LEU A 50 -8.14 -11.49 4.30
CA LEU A 50 -9.53 -11.26 3.95
C LEU A 50 -9.66 -11.01 2.45
N ALA A 51 -10.81 -11.37 1.89
CA ALA A 51 -11.17 -11.03 0.52
C ALA A 51 -11.37 -9.51 0.32
N GLU A 52 -11.67 -8.78 1.40
CA GLU A 52 -11.78 -7.33 1.43
C GLU A 52 -10.86 -6.76 2.52
N PHE A 53 -10.06 -5.77 2.17
CA PHE A 53 -9.20 -5.05 3.13
C PHE A 53 -8.88 -3.65 2.61
N HIS A 54 -8.33 -2.78 3.46
CA HIS A 54 -8.00 -1.40 3.13
C HIS A 54 -6.54 -1.30 2.74
N GLN A 55 -6.29 -0.75 1.56
CA GLN A 55 -4.96 -0.45 1.07
C GLN A 55 -4.71 1.05 1.21
N VAL A 56 -3.59 1.39 1.85
CA VAL A 56 -3.04 2.73 1.89
C VAL A 56 -1.95 2.79 0.83
N GLU A 57 -2.10 3.70 -0.12
CA GLU A 57 -1.13 3.91 -1.19
C GLU A 57 -0.65 5.35 -1.20
N GLY A 58 0.60 5.55 -1.61
CA GLY A 58 1.17 6.86 -1.82
C GLY A 58 2.11 6.85 -2.99
N LEU A 59 2.18 7.98 -3.67
CA LEU A 59 3.16 8.21 -4.72
C LEU A 59 3.72 9.63 -4.68
N VAL A 60 4.92 9.77 -5.23
CA VAL A 60 5.54 11.06 -5.53
C VAL A 60 5.99 11.04 -6.99
N ALA A 61 5.57 12.04 -7.76
CA ALA A 61 6.01 12.28 -9.12
C ALA A 61 6.91 13.52 -9.12
N ASP A 62 8.15 13.37 -9.59
CA ASP A 62 9.14 14.45 -9.70
C ASP A 62 10.27 14.03 -10.66
N PHE A 63 11.08 14.99 -11.11
CA PHE A 63 12.26 14.72 -11.91
C PHE A 63 13.43 14.28 -11.03
N GLY A 64 14.20 13.28 -11.49
CA GLY A 64 15.40 12.82 -10.78
C GLY A 64 15.13 12.03 -9.49
N LEU A 65 13.93 11.47 -9.31
CA LEU A 65 13.68 10.57 -8.19
C LEU A 65 14.52 9.30 -8.29
N SER A 66 14.93 8.79 -7.13
CA SER A 66 15.80 7.62 -7.03
C SER A 66 15.30 6.70 -5.94
N LEU A 67 15.84 5.47 -5.89
CA LEU A 67 15.54 4.53 -4.80
C LEU A 67 15.87 5.11 -3.42
N GLY A 68 16.88 6.00 -3.34
CA GLY A 68 17.21 6.72 -2.11
C GLY A 68 16.06 7.61 -1.62
N HIS A 69 15.44 8.36 -2.52
CA HIS A 69 14.26 9.18 -2.21
C HIS A 69 13.10 8.32 -1.71
N LEU A 70 12.81 7.20 -2.38
CA LEU A 70 11.78 6.25 -1.95
C LEU A 70 12.03 5.71 -0.53
N LYS A 71 13.27 5.29 -0.23
CA LYS A 71 13.63 4.81 1.11
C LYS A 71 13.44 5.90 2.17
N THR A 72 13.78 7.15 1.85
CA THR A 72 13.60 8.29 2.77
C THR A 72 12.14 8.57 3.03
N VAL A 73 11.29 8.57 2.00
CA VAL A 73 9.84 8.75 2.15
C VAL A 73 9.25 7.65 3.04
N ILE A 74 9.56 6.38 2.77
CA ILE A 74 9.09 5.24 3.55
C ILE A 74 9.56 5.34 5.01
N ARG A 75 10.85 5.62 5.25
CA ARG A 75 11.39 5.80 6.61
C ARG A 75 10.69 6.92 7.36
N THR A 76 10.44 8.04 6.68
CA THR A 76 9.76 9.19 7.28
C THR A 76 8.32 8.82 7.63
N PHE A 77 7.59 8.22 6.70
CA PHE A 77 6.21 7.77 6.89
C PHE A 77 6.08 6.84 8.11
N PHE A 78 6.84 5.74 8.13
CA PHE A 78 6.77 4.76 9.22
C PHE A 78 7.32 5.29 10.55
N SER A 79 8.28 6.22 10.54
CA SER A 79 8.75 6.87 11.77
C SER A 79 7.63 7.65 12.47
N LYS A 80 6.71 8.29 11.72
CA LYS A 80 5.54 8.98 12.27
C LYS A 80 4.52 8.02 12.86
N LEU A 81 4.52 6.76 12.40
CA LEU A 81 3.73 5.67 12.97
C LEU A 81 4.42 4.97 14.17
N GLY A 82 5.63 5.40 14.55
CA GLY A 82 6.42 4.78 15.62
C GLY A 82 7.15 3.50 15.20
N LEU A 83 7.23 3.20 13.89
CA LEU A 83 7.92 2.04 13.34
C LEU A 83 9.31 2.45 12.83
N THR A 84 10.32 2.32 13.68
CA THR A 84 11.70 2.77 13.38
C THR A 84 12.61 1.66 12.84
N GLN A 85 12.34 0.41 13.19
CA GLN A 85 13.15 -0.75 12.78
C GLN A 85 12.69 -1.27 11.43
N LEU A 86 13.16 -0.66 10.35
CA LEU A 86 12.81 -1.02 8.97
C LEU A 86 13.95 -1.75 8.24
N ARG A 87 13.59 -2.78 7.49
CA ARG A 87 14.43 -3.46 6.50
C ARG A 87 13.76 -3.42 5.14
N PHE A 88 14.58 -3.31 4.09
CA PHE A 88 14.14 -3.33 2.72
C PHE A 88 14.69 -4.58 2.05
N LYS A 89 13.85 -5.31 1.35
CA LYS A 89 14.22 -6.51 0.61
C LYS A 89 13.91 -6.28 -0.86
N PRO A 90 14.86 -6.48 -1.80
CA PRO A 90 14.55 -6.43 -3.22
C PRO A 90 13.40 -7.36 -3.57
N ALA A 91 12.49 -6.87 -4.40
CA ALA A 91 11.31 -7.60 -4.85
C ALA A 91 11.14 -7.43 -6.35
N TYR A 92 10.20 -8.17 -6.92
CA TYR A 92 9.78 -8.01 -8.31
C TYR A 92 8.32 -7.58 -8.35
N ASN A 93 8.05 -6.45 -8.98
CA ASN A 93 6.71 -6.02 -9.33
C ASN A 93 6.69 -5.70 -10.83
N PRO A 94 5.69 -6.13 -11.60
CA PRO A 94 5.68 -5.96 -13.06
C PRO A 94 5.80 -4.50 -13.54
N TYR A 95 5.25 -3.56 -12.76
CA TYR A 95 5.16 -2.15 -13.11
C TYR A 95 6.28 -1.28 -12.52
N THR A 96 7.13 -1.82 -11.64
CA THR A 96 8.20 -1.04 -11.00
C THR A 96 9.60 -1.68 -11.11
N GLU A 97 10.61 -0.85 -11.36
CA GLU A 97 12.02 -1.23 -11.37
C GLU A 97 12.88 -0.02 -10.99
N PRO A 98 13.66 -0.05 -9.88
CA PRO A 98 13.75 -1.12 -8.87
C PRO A 98 12.52 -1.21 -7.94
N SER A 99 12.28 -2.41 -7.40
CA SER A 99 11.19 -2.72 -6.47
C SER A 99 11.69 -3.24 -5.12
N MET A 100 10.98 -2.97 -4.03
CA MET A 100 11.33 -3.41 -2.69
C MET A 100 10.09 -3.69 -1.82
N GLU A 101 10.15 -4.81 -1.10
CA GLU A 101 9.31 -5.08 0.07
C GLU A 101 9.87 -4.36 1.31
N ILE A 102 8.96 -3.96 2.20
CA ILE A 102 9.25 -3.24 3.44
C ILE A 102 8.91 -4.15 4.61
N PHE A 103 9.89 -4.37 5.49
CA PHE A 103 9.75 -5.17 6.69
C PHE A 103 9.95 -4.32 7.94
N SER A 104 9.13 -4.55 8.97
CA SER A 104 9.33 -4.00 10.31
C SER A 104 9.59 -5.12 11.32
N TYR A 105 10.49 -4.88 12.27
CA TYR A 105 10.66 -5.79 13.40
C TYR A 105 9.46 -5.68 14.36
N HIS A 106 8.86 -6.81 14.71
CA HIS A 106 7.77 -6.88 15.68
C HIS A 106 8.31 -7.36 17.04
N PRO A 107 8.36 -6.52 18.08
CA PRO A 107 8.93 -6.89 19.39
C PRO A 107 8.21 -8.08 20.05
N GLY A 108 6.86 -8.09 20.01
CA GLY A 108 6.07 -9.19 20.59
C GLY A 108 6.26 -10.55 19.93
N LEU A 109 6.34 -10.60 18.59
CA LEU A 109 6.55 -11.85 17.82
C LEU A 109 8.03 -12.17 17.59
N LYS A 110 8.95 -11.29 18.02
CA LYS A 110 10.40 -11.37 17.83
C LYS A 110 10.84 -11.69 16.38
N LYS A 111 10.08 -11.24 15.39
CA LYS A 111 10.32 -11.54 13.96
C LYS A 111 10.15 -10.31 13.08
N TRP A 112 10.75 -10.36 11.89
CA TRP A 112 10.51 -9.39 10.83
C TRP A 112 9.18 -9.72 10.13
N VAL A 113 8.31 -8.72 10.03
CA VAL A 113 6.99 -8.83 9.41
C VAL A 113 6.94 -7.88 8.23
N GLU A 114 6.44 -8.37 7.10
CA GLU A 114 6.21 -7.55 5.91
C GLU A 114 5.04 -6.59 6.17
N ILE A 115 5.32 -5.30 5.98
CA ILE A 115 4.39 -4.19 6.26
C ILE A 115 4.03 -3.40 5.01
N GLY A 116 4.63 -3.69 3.85
CA GLY A 116 4.28 -3.01 2.61
C GLY A 116 5.20 -3.39 1.44
N ASN A 117 4.86 -2.90 0.26
CA ASN A 117 5.61 -3.03 -0.98
C ASN A 117 5.80 -1.63 -1.61
N SER A 118 6.83 -1.46 -2.43
CA SER A 118 7.21 -0.18 -3.01
C SER A 118 8.06 -0.35 -4.26
N GLY A 119 8.16 0.71 -5.07
CA GLY A 119 9.06 0.71 -6.22
C GLY A 119 9.08 2.03 -6.98
N LEU A 120 10.02 2.12 -7.93
CA LEU A 120 10.08 3.16 -8.95
C LEU A 120 9.31 2.71 -10.19
N PHE A 121 8.43 3.52 -10.73
CA PHE A 121 7.73 3.15 -11.97
C PHE A 121 8.67 2.99 -13.14
N ARG A 122 8.41 1.95 -13.91
CA ARG A 122 9.08 1.71 -15.17
C ARG A 122 8.69 2.79 -16.19
N PRO A 123 9.63 3.29 -17.00
CA PRO A 123 9.31 4.24 -18.06
C PRO A 123 8.26 3.72 -19.04
N GLU A 124 8.26 2.40 -19.33
CA GLU A 124 7.28 1.78 -20.23
C GLU A 124 5.83 1.92 -19.75
N MET A 125 5.61 2.07 -18.44
CA MET A 125 4.29 2.25 -17.85
C MET A 125 3.85 3.72 -17.89
N LEU A 126 4.79 4.67 -17.76
CA LEU A 126 4.49 6.11 -17.74
C LEU A 126 4.30 6.70 -19.14
N ARG A 127 5.02 6.22 -20.15
CA ARG A 127 4.96 6.75 -21.53
C ARG A 127 3.53 6.73 -22.12
N PRO A 128 2.74 5.64 -22.02
CA PRO A 128 1.38 5.62 -22.57
C PRO A 128 0.42 6.60 -21.89
N MET A 129 0.75 7.09 -20.70
CA MET A 129 -0.08 8.05 -19.95
C MET A 129 0.07 9.50 -20.46
N GLY A 130 1.03 9.76 -21.37
CA GLY A 130 1.31 11.11 -21.88
C GLY A 130 2.05 12.00 -20.88
N LEU A 131 2.77 11.39 -19.93
CA LEU A 131 3.61 12.10 -18.97
C LEU A 131 4.94 12.54 -19.63
N PRO A 132 5.54 13.66 -19.17
CA PRO A 132 6.75 14.18 -19.77
C PRO A 132 7.94 13.21 -19.64
N GLU A 133 8.81 13.23 -20.65
CA GLU A 133 10.03 12.44 -20.64
C GLU A 133 10.95 12.87 -19.48
N GLY A 134 11.56 11.89 -18.79
CA GLY A 134 12.39 12.12 -17.61
C GLY A 134 11.62 12.26 -16.29
N LEU A 135 10.28 12.31 -16.32
CA LEU A 135 9.49 12.24 -15.09
C LEU A 135 9.70 10.88 -14.43
N SER A 136 10.04 10.90 -13.14
CA SER A 136 10.18 9.70 -12.33
C SER A 136 9.04 9.65 -11.32
N VAL A 137 8.47 8.48 -11.10
CA VAL A 137 7.40 8.29 -10.11
C VAL A 137 7.81 7.19 -9.16
N ILE A 138 7.76 7.48 -7.87
CA ILE A 138 8.01 6.51 -6.80
C ILE A 138 6.70 6.24 -6.08
N ALA A 139 6.42 4.99 -5.75
CA ALA A 139 5.20 4.62 -5.04
C ALA A 139 5.45 3.57 -3.97
N TRP A 140 4.55 3.53 -3.00
CA TRP A 140 4.52 2.56 -1.93
C TRP A 140 3.07 2.26 -1.54
N GLY A 141 2.84 1.05 -1.05
CA GLY A 141 1.54 0.59 -0.59
C GLY A 141 1.65 -0.35 0.60
N LEU A 142 0.66 -0.29 1.48
CA LEU A 142 0.54 -1.15 2.66
C LEU A 142 -0.92 -1.46 2.99
N SER A 143 -1.17 -2.61 3.63
CA SER A 143 -2.47 -2.90 4.24
C SER A 143 -2.60 -2.15 5.56
N LEU A 144 -3.76 -1.53 5.79
CA LEU A 144 -4.06 -0.81 7.04
C LEU A 144 -4.27 -1.78 8.22
N GLU A 145 -4.75 -2.97 7.95
CA GLU A 145 -5.12 -3.98 8.94
C GLU A 145 -3.89 -4.52 9.66
N ARG A 146 -2.80 -4.82 8.95
CA ARG A 146 -1.59 -5.40 9.57
C ARG A 146 -1.01 -4.48 10.67
N PRO A 147 -0.71 -3.18 10.42
CA PRO A 147 -0.24 -2.27 11.46
C PRO A 147 -1.24 -2.13 12.62
N THR A 148 -2.54 -2.15 12.32
CA THR A 148 -3.60 -2.02 13.32
C THR A 148 -3.65 -3.24 14.25
N MET A 149 -3.60 -4.44 13.69
CA MET A 149 -3.50 -5.69 14.46
C MET A 149 -2.27 -5.69 15.37
N ILE A 150 -1.12 -5.25 14.85
CA ILE A 150 0.13 -5.16 15.63
C ILE A 150 -0.01 -4.14 16.77
N ARG A 151 -0.61 -2.97 16.49
CA ARG A 151 -0.75 -1.90 17.49
C ARG A 151 -1.69 -2.27 18.63
N TYR A 152 -2.79 -2.95 18.34
CA TYR A 152 -3.79 -3.35 19.34
C TYR A 152 -3.60 -4.78 19.87
N GLY A 153 -2.67 -5.56 19.30
CA GLY A 153 -2.38 -6.92 19.75
C GLY A 153 -3.39 -7.98 19.29
N TYR A 154 -4.13 -7.72 18.20
CA TYR A 154 -5.06 -8.69 17.63
C TYR A 154 -4.33 -9.76 16.81
N LYS A 155 -4.78 -11.01 16.94
CA LYS A 155 -4.22 -12.16 16.21
C LYS A 155 -5.00 -12.52 14.95
N ASN A 156 -6.29 -12.19 14.89
CA ASN A 156 -7.19 -12.50 13.78
C ASN A 156 -7.75 -11.20 13.21
N ILE A 157 -7.65 -11.06 11.89
CA ILE A 157 -8.13 -9.86 11.17
C ILE A 157 -9.65 -9.69 11.25
N ARG A 158 -10.41 -10.79 11.43
CA ARG A 158 -11.87 -10.78 11.57
C ARG A 158 -12.36 -10.13 12.87
N ASP A 159 -11.48 -10.03 13.87
CA ASP A 159 -11.79 -9.33 15.11
C ASP A 159 -11.74 -7.80 14.89
N LEU A 160 -11.06 -7.35 13.84
CA LEU A 160 -10.90 -5.94 13.50
C LEU A 160 -11.96 -5.45 12.50
N ILE A 161 -12.24 -6.24 11.46
CA ILE A 161 -13.13 -5.88 10.36
C ILE A 161 -14.13 -7.00 10.06
N GLY A 162 -15.38 -6.62 9.84
CA GLY A 162 -16.45 -7.48 9.37
C GLY A 162 -17.72 -7.41 10.23
N PRO A 163 -18.78 -8.13 9.85
CA PRO A 163 -20.04 -8.12 10.58
C PRO A 163 -19.99 -8.90 11.92
N LYS A 164 -18.92 -9.66 12.17
CA LYS A 164 -18.76 -10.51 13.36
C LYS A 164 -17.89 -9.90 14.47
N ILE A 165 -17.54 -8.62 14.35
CA ILE A 165 -16.71 -7.94 15.35
C ILE A 165 -17.41 -7.86 16.71
N ASP A 166 -16.66 -7.95 17.80
CA ASP A 166 -17.19 -7.72 19.14
C ASP A 166 -17.41 -6.21 19.35
N LEU A 167 -18.66 -5.78 19.48
CA LEU A 167 -18.98 -4.37 19.69
C LEU A 167 -18.39 -3.83 21.00
N ASN A 168 -18.22 -4.67 22.02
CA ASN A 168 -17.59 -4.25 23.28
C ASN A 168 -16.14 -3.81 23.08
N MET A 169 -15.45 -4.41 22.12
CA MET A 169 -14.11 -4.00 21.71
C MET A 169 -14.12 -2.55 21.23
N ILE A 170 -15.10 -2.17 20.40
CA ILE A 170 -15.20 -0.80 19.87
C ILE A 170 -15.46 0.20 20.99
N TYR A 171 -16.40 -0.10 21.89
CA TYR A 171 -16.72 0.80 23.01
C TYR A 171 -15.57 0.98 24.00
N LYS A 172 -14.74 -0.05 24.19
CA LYS A 172 -13.59 -0.03 25.11
C LYS A 172 -12.30 0.40 24.43
N ALA A 173 -12.27 0.50 23.10
CA ALA A 173 -11.06 0.80 22.37
C ALA A 173 -10.52 2.18 22.80
N PRO A 174 -9.25 2.26 23.22
CA PRO A 174 -8.65 3.55 23.54
C PRO A 174 -8.53 4.39 22.27
N LEU A 175 -8.50 5.72 22.41
CA LEU A 175 -8.26 6.63 21.30
C LEU A 175 -6.97 6.24 20.55
N CYS A 176 -7.09 6.02 19.24
CA CYS A 176 -5.96 5.76 18.36
C CYS A 176 -5.12 7.05 18.18
N ARG A 177 -4.24 7.33 19.14
CA ARG A 177 -3.31 8.47 19.05
C ARG A 177 -1.95 8.02 18.55
N MET A 178 -1.30 8.82 17.70
CA MET A 178 0.06 8.53 17.21
C MET A 178 1.13 8.66 18.29
N TYR A 179 0.87 9.44 19.34
CA TYR A 179 1.75 9.62 20.49
C TYR A 179 1.11 9.02 21.75
N LYS A 180 1.89 8.27 22.53
CA LYS A 180 1.55 8.03 23.94
C LYS A 180 1.71 9.38 24.66
N CYS A 181 0.67 9.81 25.39
CA CYS A 181 0.86 10.83 26.42
C CYS A 181 1.82 10.29 27.48
#